data_AF-M0W8N3-F1
#
_entry.id   AF-M0W8N3-F1
#
_cell.length_a   1.000
_cell.length_b   1.000
_cell.length_c   1.000
_cell.angle_alpha   90.00
_cell.angle_beta   90.00
_cell.angle_gamma   90.00
#
_symmetry.space_group_name_H-M   'P 1'
#
loop_
_entity.id
_entity.type
_entity.pdbx_description
1 polymer ?
#
loop_
_entity_poly.entity_id
_entity_poly.type
_entity_poly.pdbx_seq_one_letter_code
_entity_poly.pdbx_strand_id
1 'polypeptide(L)'
;MPCTSSKVAPRPSSNARPATGHSLLLLSLLQSSRALLASCSPPRRKIMAVTPRGRPDSSLGHRRPVLLLILFFCLLAFFPCRVAAFHSFVGTYGVNYGRIADNLPPPTEVVKLLRMARIKNVRIFDSDHTVLDAFRNSGLNLAIAIPNGLVKDISANPSKAMDWVNENVRPYYPSTRIVAIIVGNEILGGQDTGLAEALFGAVVNIHDALRTLRLSGRIEVNTPHSEAVFGTSYPPSAGTFRPDLMPYLKPLLDFFSKTGAPFYVNAYPFLAYMSDPEHIDVNYALMKPNAGILDQKTNLHYDNMFEAQIDATYAALEAAGYSDMEVRVSETGWASAGDATEPGATMENARTYNFNLRKRLFLRKGTPYRPKRVVKAFIFALFNEDLKTGPGSERHFGLFKPDGSVSLDLGFKGLTSSSSSIKGWNILRYSATLFSCTFIFLALST
;
A
#
# COMPACT_ATOMS: atom_id res chain seq x y z
N MET A 1 -22.67 53.91 22.81
CA MET A 1 -21.43 54.70 23.00
C MET A 1 -20.31 54.09 22.16
N PRO A 2 -20.02 54.66 20.98
CA PRO A 2 -18.86 54.34 20.14
C PRO A 2 -18.01 55.61 19.80
N CYS A 3 -16.99 55.46 18.94
CA CYS A 3 -16.04 56.47 18.36
C CYS A 3 -14.69 56.58 19.11
N THR A 4 -13.52 56.53 18.46
CA THR A 4 -12.99 57.34 17.32
C THR A 4 -12.03 56.51 16.41
N SER A 5 -12.12 56.49 15.07
CA SER A 5 -11.64 57.44 14.01
C SER A 5 -10.12 57.74 14.08
N SER A 6 -9.20 57.42 13.15
CA SER A 6 -9.02 57.49 11.67
C SER A 6 -7.87 58.47 11.29
N LYS A 7 -7.09 58.11 10.24
CA LYS A 7 -6.28 58.92 9.26
C LYS A 7 -4.95 58.19 8.93
N VAL A 8 -4.67 57.67 7.73
CA VAL A 8 -4.58 58.18 6.33
C VAL A 8 -3.19 58.78 5.95
N ALA A 9 -2.43 57.99 5.14
CA ALA A 9 -1.61 58.30 3.93
C ALA A 9 -0.42 59.31 4.00
N PRO A 10 0.61 59.28 3.10
CA PRO A 10 0.56 58.93 1.67
C PRO A 10 1.73 58.13 1.03
N ARG A 11 1.50 57.72 -0.23
CA ARG A 11 2.45 57.19 -1.23
C ARG A 11 3.42 58.27 -1.75
N PRO A 12 4.43 57.85 -2.53
CA PRO A 12 4.46 58.31 -3.93
C PRO A 12 4.66 57.20 -4.96
N SER A 13 4.10 57.45 -6.14
CA SER A 13 4.19 56.71 -7.40
C SER A 13 5.41 57.14 -8.23
N SER A 14 5.96 56.25 -9.05
CA SER A 14 6.19 56.56 -10.48
C SER A 14 6.44 55.30 -11.32
N ASN A 15 6.03 55.42 -12.57
CA ASN A 15 5.91 54.42 -13.64
C ASN A 15 7.26 53.98 -14.21
N ALA A 16 7.32 52.74 -14.74
CA ALA A 16 7.73 52.47 -16.13
C ALA A 16 7.57 50.97 -16.49
N ARG A 17 6.82 50.71 -17.56
CA ARG A 17 6.85 49.49 -18.41
C ARG A 17 7.87 49.73 -19.53
N PRO A 18 8.51 48.71 -20.15
CA PRO A 18 7.84 48.00 -21.26
C PRO A 18 8.23 46.52 -21.51
N ALA A 19 7.34 45.89 -22.31
CA ALA A 19 7.56 44.89 -23.37
C ALA A 19 8.07 43.46 -23.07
N THR A 20 7.12 42.52 -23.21
CA THR A 20 7.14 41.22 -23.91
C THR A 20 8.45 40.70 -24.52
N GLY A 21 8.82 39.45 -24.16
CA GLY A 21 9.93 38.70 -24.76
C GLY A 21 9.78 37.18 -24.69
N HIS A 22 8.63 36.64 -25.08
CA HIS A 22 8.49 35.22 -25.44
C HIS A 22 9.02 35.02 -26.87
N SER A 23 10.32 34.73 -27.06
CA SER A 23 10.88 34.11 -28.30
C SER A 23 12.41 33.89 -28.28
N LEU A 24 13.04 33.59 -27.14
CA LEU A 24 14.51 33.47 -27.08
C LEU A 24 15.07 32.29 -26.26
N LEU A 25 14.29 31.20 -26.11
CA LEU A 25 14.77 29.99 -25.42
C LEU A 25 14.61 28.68 -26.21
N LEU A 26 14.15 28.72 -27.47
CA LEU A 26 13.99 27.52 -28.31
C LEU A 26 15.09 27.32 -29.38
N LEU A 27 16.12 28.17 -29.41
CA LEU A 27 17.16 28.14 -30.47
C LEU A 27 18.58 27.77 -29.99
N SER A 28 18.79 27.45 -28.72
CA SER A 28 20.09 27.00 -28.19
C SER A 28 20.23 25.48 -27.98
N LEU A 29 19.19 24.69 -28.29
CA LEU A 29 19.17 23.22 -28.07
C LEU A 29 19.30 22.37 -29.35
N LEU A 30 19.51 22.98 -30.52
CA LEU A 30 19.60 22.28 -31.82
C LEU A 30 20.99 22.28 -32.47
N GLN A 31 22.04 22.76 -31.79
CA GLN A 31 23.40 22.80 -32.34
C GLN A 31 24.41 21.82 -31.70
N SER A 32 24.01 21.01 -30.72
CA SER A 32 24.91 20.08 -30.01
C SER A 32 24.87 18.61 -30.49
N SER A 33 24.03 18.25 -31.48
CA SER A 33 23.86 16.86 -31.94
C SER A 33 24.55 16.52 -33.27
N ARG A 34 25.47 17.36 -33.77
CA ARG A 34 26.18 17.13 -35.05
C ARG A 34 27.69 16.89 -34.94
N ALA A 35 28.22 16.70 -33.74
CA ALA A 35 29.66 16.53 -33.53
C ALA A 35 30.00 15.23 -32.78
N LEU A 36 29.54 14.08 -33.26
CA LEU A 36 30.08 12.76 -32.91
C LEU A 36 29.56 11.75 -33.93
N LEU A 37 30.36 11.48 -34.98
CA LEU A 37 30.42 10.26 -35.80
C LEU A 37 31.27 10.57 -37.04
N ALA A 38 32.58 10.67 -36.85
CA ALA A 38 33.56 10.66 -37.93
C ALA A 38 34.79 9.88 -37.45
N SER A 39 34.76 8.56 -37.58
CA SER A 39 35.97 7.73 -37.69
C SER A 39 35.58 6.32 -38.12
N CYS A 40 36.29 5.83 -39.16
CA CYS A 40 36.42 4.47 -39.68
C CYS A 40 35.94 4.26 -41.13
N SER A 41 36.93 4.14 -42.03
CA SER A 41 36.88 3.44 -43.32
C SER A 41 38.04 2.43 -43.31
N PRO A 42 37.91 1.21 -43.90
CA PRO A 42 38.33 0.97 -45.30
C PRO A 42 37.60 -0.24 -45.98
N PRO A 43 38.03 -0.79 -47.14
CA PRO A 43 38.41 -0.18 -48.42
C PRO A 43 37.54 -0.64 -49.62
N ARG A 44 37.78 0.00 -50.77
CA ARG A 44 37.11 -0.13 -52.08
C ARG A 44 37.28 -1.50 -52.77
N ARG A 45 36.25 -1.95 -53.49
CA ARG A 45 36.36 -2.80 -54.70
C ARG A 45 35.72 -2.10 -55.91
N LYS A 46 36.48 -2.04 -57.00
CA LYS A 46 36.07 -1.57 -58.34
C LYS A 46 35.17 -2.63 -59.00
N ILE A 47 34.05 -2.21 -59.58
CA ILE A 47 33.44 -2.87 -60.75
C ILE A 47 32.97 -1.79 -61.72
N MET A 48 33.33 -1.94 -62.99
CA MET A 48 33.05 -1.03 -64.09
C MET A 48 31.61 -1.15 -64.61
N ALA A 49 31.08 0.00 -65.01
CA ALA A 49 30.18 0.32 -66.13
C ALA A 49 29.02 -0.63 -66.50
N VAL A 50 27.81 -0.06 -66.63
CA VAL A 50 27.10 0.16 -67.92
C VAL A 50 25.93 1.11 -67.63
N THR A 51 25.82 2.20 -68.40
CA THR A 51 24.66 3.10 -68.44
C THR A 51 23.61 2.54 -69.41
N PRO A 52 22.32 2.81 -69.18
CA PRO A 52 21.66 3.69 -70.13
C PRO A 52 20.75 4.74 -69.48
N ARG A 53 20.60 5.84 -70.21
CA ARG A 53 19.79 7.02 -69.92
C ARG A 53 18.31 6.67 -69.67
N GLY A 54 17.78 7.14 -68.56
CA GLY A 54 16.35 7.29 -68.30
C GLY A 54 16.10 8.58 -67.50
N ARG A 55 15.15 9.40 -67.96
CA ARG A 55 14.80 10.72 -67.40
C ARG A 55 14.39 10.65 -65.91
N PRO A 56 14.55 11.73 -65.13
CA PRO A 56 14.21 11.72 -63.71
C PRO A 56 12.71 11.92 -63.53
N ASP A 57 12.05 10.96 -62.89
CA ASP A 57 10.69 11.16 -62.38
C ASP A 57 10.78 11.53 -60.90
N SER A 58 10.62 12.82 -60.63
CA SER A 58 10.73 13.44 -59.32
C SER A 58 9.37 13.41 -58.61
N SER A 59 9.10 12.42 -57.76
CA SER A 59 7.98 12.54 -56.79
C SER A 59 8.03 11.65 -55.53
N LEU A 60 9.09 10.88 -55.27
CA LEU A 60 9.12 9.94 -54.11
C LEU A 60 10.01 10.37 -52.93
N GLY A 61 10.31 11.66 -52.78
CA GLY A 61 11.26 12.15 -51.76
C GLY A 61 10.66 12.65 -50.43
N HIS A 62 9.38 13.05 -50.40
CA HIS A 62 8.84 13.85 -49.27
C HIS A 62 7.98 13.07 -48.25
N ARG A 63 7.64 11.79 -48.49
CA ARG A 63 6.75 11.03 -47.58
C ARG A 63 7.47 10.21 -46.51
N ARG A 64 8.76 9.95 -46.65
CA ARG A 64 9.55 9.15 -45.69
C ARG A 64 9.80 9.82 -44.33
N PRO A 65 10.14 11.12 -44.22
CA PRO A 65 10.39 11.74 -42.91
C PRO A 65 9.10 11.93 -42.10
N VAL A 66 7.97 12.20 -42.77
CA VAL A 66 6.66 12.34 -42.11
C VAL A 66 6.16 11.01 -41.54
N LEU A 67 6.35 9.91 -42.26
CA LEU A 67 5.97 8.58 -41.77
C LEU A 67 6.82 8.15 -40.56
N LEU A 68 8.12 8.43 -40.55
CA LEU A 68 9.02 8.19 -39.42
C LEU A 68 8.67 9.06 -38.20
N LEU A 69 8.26 10.31 -38.41
CA LEU A 69 7.82 11.21 -37.34
C LEU A 69 6.48 10.75 -36.74
N ILE A 70 5.53 10.31 -37.57
CA ILE A 70 4.26 9.72 -37.12
C ILE A 70 4.51 8.42 -36.36
N LEU A 71 5.39 7.53 -36.86
CA LEU A 71 5.79 6.32 -36.13
C LEU A 71 6.46 6.64 -34.80
N PHE A 72 7.29 7.68 -34.71
CA PHE A 72 7.92 8.13 -33.47
C PHE A 72 6.89 8.70 -32.47
N PHE A 73 5.94 9.52 -32.92
CA PHE A 73 4.84 10.01 -32.07
C PHE A 73 3.84 8.91 -31.68
N CYS A 74 3.56 7.95 -32.56
CA CYS A 74 2.77 6.76 -32.23
C CYS A 74 3.50 5.88 -31.22
N LEU A 75 4.82 5.68 -31.35
CA LEU A 75 5.62 4.93 -30.37
C LEU A 75 5.62 5.62 -29.00
N LEU A 76 5.69 6.95 -28.95
CA LEU A 76 5.55 7.73 -27.70
C LEU A 76 4.13 7.69 -27.11
N ALA A 77 3.09 7.67 -27.95
CA ALA A 77 1.70 7.52 -27.50
C ALA A 77 1.36 6.10 -27.01
N PHE A 78 2.15 5.09 -27.40
CA PHE A 78 2.01 3.69 -26.99
C PHE A 78 2.99 3.25 -25.89
N PHE A 79 3.77 4.17 -25.30
CA PHE A 79 4.30 3.94 -23.96
C PHE A 79 3.25 4.42 -22.96
N PRO A 80 2.33 3.54 -22.48
CA PRO A 80 1.64 3.87 -21.24
C PRO A 80 2.73 4.21 -20.24
N CYS A 81 2.62 5.38 -19.61
CA CYS A 81 3.30 5.66 -18.36
C CYS A 81 2.78 4.62 -17.37
N ARG A 82 3.31 3.40 -17.44
CA ARG A 82 3.08 2.38 -16.44
C ARG A 82 3.86 2.88 -15.25
N VAL A 83 3.16 3.60 -14.37
CA VAL A 83 3.61 3.79 -13.00
C VAL A 83 4.01 2.39 -12.54
N ALA A 84 5.30 2.20 -12.23
CA ALA A 84 5.82 0.90 -11.87
C ALA A 84 5.04 0.44 -10.64
N ALA A 85 4.19 -0.58 -10.79
CA ALA A 85 3.46 -1.12 -9.66
C ALA A 85 4.49 -1.70 -8.68
N PHE A 86 4.55 -1.12 -7.48
CA PHE A 86 5.37 -1.67 -6.42
C PHE A 86 4.92 -3.11 -6.16
N HIS A 87 5.83 -4.07 -6.31
CA HIS A 87 5.63 -5.44 -5.85
C HIS A 87 5.91 -5.54 -4.34
N SER A 88 5.47 -4.55 -3.57
CA SER A 88 5.70 -4.45 -2.13
C SER A 88 4.90 -5.48 -1.33
N PHE A 89 3.89 -6.11 -1.94
CA PHE A 89 2.99 -7.05 -1.28
C PHE A 89 2.85 -8.35 -2.09
N VAL A 90 3.24 -9.49 -1.52
CA VAL A 90 3.11 -10.81 -2.13
C VAL A 90 1.79 -11.46 -1.74
N GLY A 91 0.92 -11.74 -2.71
CA GLY A 91 -0.40 -12.29 -2.44
C GLY A 91 -1.33 -11.24 -1.83
N THR A 92 -2.10 -11.62 -0.81
CA THR A 92 -3.18 -10.80 -0.23
C THR A 92 -3.15 -10.70 1.29
N TYR A 93 -2.22 -11.43 1.92
CA TYR A 93 -2.14 -11.62 3.36
C TYR A 93 -0.78 -11.18 3.90
N GLY A 94 -0.79 -10.36 4.97
CA GLY A 94 0.38 -10.01 5.79
C GLY A 94 0.01 -10.01 7.27
N VAL A 95 1.00 -9.77 8.13
CA VAL A 95 0.80 -9.64 9.59
C VAL A 95 1.60 -8.48 10.17
N ASN A 96 1.02 -7.80 11.15
CA ASN A 96 1.70 -6.83 11.99
C ASN A 96 2.48 -7.55 13.09
N TYR A 97 3.81 -7.39 13.11
CA TYR A 97 4.68 -7.88 14.15
C TYR A 97 4.94 -6.75 15.16
N GLY A 98 3.93 -6.52 16.00
CA GLY A 98 4.04 -5.68 17.20
C GLY A 98 4.93 -6.34 18.25
N ARG A 99 5.58 -5.50 19.06
CA ARG A 99 6.58 -5.90 20.07
C ARG A 99 6.50 -5.06 21.35
N ILE A 100 5.34 -4.49 21.66
CA ILE A 100 5.12 -3.84 22.96
C ILE A 100 4.83 -4.93 24.01
N ALA A 101 5.88 -5.71 24.31
CA ALA A 101 5.86 -6.86 25.19
C ALA A 101 7.28 -7.25 25.61
N ASP A 102 7.44 -7.93 26.75
CA ASP A 102 8.73 -8.39 27.28
C ASP A 102 8.92 -9.92 27.26
N ASN A 103 7.93 -10.65 26.76
CA ASN A 103 7.87 -12.12 26.79
C ASN A 103 7.81 -12.78 25.40
N LEU A 104 8.13 -12.04 24.33
CA LEU A 104 8.07 -12.54 22.96
C LEU A 104 9.31 -13.38 22.58
N PRO A 105 9.20 -14.28 21.59
CA PRO A 105 10.35 -15.02 21.09
C PRO A 105 11.34 -14.07 20.40
N PRO A 106 12.64 -14.41 20.37
CA PRO A 106 13.62 -13.60 19.67
C PRO A 106 13.30 -13.54 18.16
N PRO A 107 13.68 -12.45 17.45
CA PRO A 107 13.28 -12.25 16.05
C PRO A 107 13.65 -13.39 15.09
N THR A 108 14.72 -14.14 15.37
CA THR A 108 15.13 -15.32 14.58
C THR A 108 14.11 -16.47 14.65
N GLU A 109 13.54 -16.72 15.83
CA GLU A 109 12.45 -17.70 15.99
C GLU A 109 11.15 -17.19 15.37
N VAL A 110 10.89 -15.88 15.45
CA VAL A 110 9.73 -15.26 14.78
C VAL A 110 9.80 -15.43 13.26
N VAL A 111 10.98 -15.28 12.64
CA VAL A 111 11.15 -15.56 11.21
C VAL A 111 10.85 -17.02 10.86
N LYS A 112 11.25 -17.99 11.70
CA LYS A 112 10.89 -19.41 11.52
C LYS A 112 9.39 -19.60 11.59
N LEU A 113 8.73 -19.01 12.60
CA LEU A 113 7.28 -19.06 12.76
C LEU A 113 6.56 -18.52 11.53
N LEU A 114 6.94 -17.34 11.04
CA LEU A 114 6.35 -16.70 9.86
C LEU A 114 6.46 -17.59 8.61
N ARG A 115 7.62 -18.22 8.40
CA ARG A 115 7.84 -19.18 7.31
C ARG A 115 6.96 -20.43 7.44
N MET A 116 6.86 -21.00 8.65
CA MET A 116 5.99 -22.14 8.94
C MET A 116 4.51 -21.81 8.71
N ALA A 117 4.09 -20.61 9.11
CA ALA A 117 2.75 -20.07 8.90
C ALA A 117 2.49 -19.62 7.44
N ARG A 118 3.51 -19.67 6.57
CA ARG A 118 3.48 -19.22 5.17
C ARG A 118 3.08 -17.75 5.00
N ILE A 119 3.41 -16.93 5.99
CA ILE A 119 3.20 -15.48 5.99
C ILE A 119 4.41 -14.85 5.32
N LYS A 120 4.18 -14.09 4.23
CA LYS A 120 5.26 -13.51 3.42
C LYS A 120 5.45 -12.01 3.59
N ASN A 121 4.43 -11.30 4.07
CA ASN A 121 4.48 -9.85 4.26
C ASN A 121 4.36 -9.56 5.76
N VAL A 122 5.33 -8.81 6.27
CA VAL A 122 5.43 -8.47 7.68
C VAL A 122 5.59 -6.97 7.80
N ARG A 123 4.84 -6.35 8.72
CA ARG A 123 4.98 -4.94 9.09
C ARG A 123 5.48 -4.86 10.52
N ILE A 124 6.49 -4.04 10.76
CA ILE A 124 6.95 -3.65 12.10
C ILE A 124 6.72 -2.14 12.30
N PHE A 125 6.66 -1.69 13.55
CA PHE A 125 6.30 -0.31 13.92
C PHE A 125 7.53 0.57 14.25
N ASP A 126 8.72 0.07 13.92
CA ASP A 126 10.00 0.72 14.14
C ASP A 126 11.00 0.28 13.05
N SER A 127 12.29 0.48 13.32
CA SER A 127 13.42 -0.01 12.50
C SER A 127 14.42 -0.81 13.34
N ASP A 128 13.95 -1.65 14.25
CA ASP A 128 14.80 -2.45 15.16
C ASP A 128 15.84 -3.30 14.39
N HIS A 129 17.12 -3.08 14.69
CA HIS A 129 18.25 -3.71 14.00
C HIS A 129 18.32 -5.22 14.23
N THR A 130 17.92 -5.71 15.40
CA THR A 130 17.90 -7.15 15.69
C THR A 130 16.90 -7.88 14.81
N VAL A 131 15.79 -7.22 14.49
CA VAL A 131 14.76 -7.74 13.58
C VAL A 131 15.23 -7.64 12.13
N LEU A 132 15.80 -6.50 11.75
CA LEU A 132 16.37 -6.32 10.40
C LEU A 132 17.42 -7.39 10.08
N ASP A 133 18.29 -7.72 11.05
CA ASP A 133 19.28 -8.78 10.91
C ASP A 133 18.66 -10.18 10.84
N ALA A 134 17.69 -10.49 11.71
CA ALA A 134 16.99 -11.78 11.69
C ALA A 134 16.26 -12.04 10.36
N PHE A 135 15.79 -10.99 9.69
CA PHE A 135 15.12 -11.09 8.40
C PHE A 135 16.07 -11.23 7.19
N ARG A 136 17.39 -11.12 7.37
CA ARG A 136 18.36 -11.31 6.27
C ARG A 136 18.19 -12.68 5.62
N ASN A 137 18.09 -12.69 4.30
CA ASN A 137 17.93 -13.87 3.46
C ASN A 137 16.74 -14.77 3.84
N SER A 138 15.77 -14.27 4.62
CA SER A 138 14.58 -15.01 5.04
C SER A 138 13.60 -15.28 3.90
N GLY A 139 13.65 -14.45 2.85
CA GLY A 139 12.69 -14.43 1.75
C GLY A 139 11.36 -13.74 2.08
N LEU A 140 11.22 -13.18 3.28
CA LEU A 140 10.03 -12.43 3.73
C LEU A 140 10.13 -10.97 3.33
N ASN A 141 9.04 -10.40 2.85
CA ASN A 141 8.91 -8.95 2.64
C ASN A 141 8.69 -8.26 4.00
N LEU A 142 9.46 -7.22 4.27
CA LEU A 142 9.39 -6.44 5.50
C LEU A 142 9.07 -4.97 5.19
N ALA A 143 8.00 -4.46 5.80
CA ALA A 143 7.73 -3.03 5.91
C ALA A 143 8.20 -2.55 7.28
N ILE A 144 9.07 -1.53 7.29
CA ILE A 144 9.61 -0.92 8.51
C ILE A 144 9.02 0.47 8.70
N ALA A 145 9.08 1.01 9.91
CA ALA A 145 8.45 2.28 10.21
C ALA A 145 9.39 3.28 10.88
N ILE A 146 9.07 4.55 10.62
CA ILE A 146 9.54 5.71 11.36
C ILE A 146 8.48 5.98 12.43
N PRO A 147 8.81 5.81 13.72
CA PRO A 147 7.88 6.10 14.81
C PRO A 147 7.43 7.57 14.78
N ASN A 148 6.21 7.84 15.27
CA ASN A 148 5.63 9.19 15.31
C ASN A 148 6.58 10.23 15.93
N GLY A 149 7.35 9.85 16.97
CA GLY A 149 8.30 10.74 17.65
C GLY A 149 9.42 11.29 16.77
N LEU A 150 9.74 10.65 15.63
CA LEU A 150 10.80 11.11 14.71
C LEU A 150 10.25 11.95 13.54
N VAL A 151 8.93 12.03 13.36
CA VAL A 151 8.31 12.63 12.17
C VAL A 151 8.62 14.12 12.07
N LYS A 152 8.55 14.86 13.18
CA LYS A 152 8.87 16.30 13.22
C LYS A 152 10.31 16.58 12.79
N ASP A 153 11.27 15.84 13.36
CA ASP A 153 12.70 16.02 13.06
C ASP A 153 13.05 15.67 11.62
N ILE A 154 12.51 14.56 11.10
CA ILE A 154 12.73 14.13 9.72
C ILE A 154 12.08 15.09 8.73
N SER A 155 10.92 15.66 9.07
CA SER A 155 10.25 16.68 8.26
C SER A 155 11.07 17.96 8.16
N ALA A 156 11.57 18.45 9.29
CA ALA A 156 12.34 19.68 9.37
C ALA A 156 13.74 19.57 8.74
N ASN A 157 14.31 18.37 8.67
CA ASN A 157 15.69 18.18 8.23
C ASN A 157 15.88 17.01 7.24
N PRO A 158 16.07 17.30 5.94
CA PRO A 158 16.36 16.28 4.93
C PRO A 158 17.63 15.46 5.20
N SER A 159 18.62 16.02 5.91
CA SER A 159 19.82 15.24 6.29
C SER A 159 19.47 14.15 7.28
N LYS A 160 18.55 14.40 8.23
CA LYS A 160 18.06 13.38 9.18
C LYS A 160 17.32 12.25 8.46
N ALA A 161 16.57 12.56 7.41
CA ALA A 161 15.95 11.54 6.57
C ALA A 161 17.00 10.67 5.88
N MET A 162 18.06 11.28 5.33
CA MET A 162 19.18 10.56 4.70
C MET A 162 19.96 9.71 5.71
N ASP A 163 20.24 10.25 6.91
CA ASP A 163 20.90 9.53 7.99
C ASP A 163 20.08 8.30 8.38
N TRP A 164 18.77 8.47 8.60
CA TRP A 164 17.87 7.37 8.93
C TRP A 164 17.86 6.27 7.86
N VAL A 165 17.85 6.63 6.57
CA VAL A 165 17.91 5.63 5.47
C VAL A 165 19.27 4.94 5.41
N ASN A 166 20.38 5.67 5.62
CA ASN A 166 21.73 5.09 5.65
C ASN A 166 21.95 4.14 6.84
N GLU A 167 21.27 4.38 7.95
CA GLU A 167 21.35 3.54 9.15
C GLU A 167 20.42 2.33 9.06
N ASN A 168 19.17 2.53 8.63
CA ASN A 168 18.11 1.52 8.78
C ASN A 168 17.77 0.75 7.50
N VAL A 169 18.21 1.23 6.33
CA VAL A 169 17.90 0.60 5.04
C VAL A 169 19.15 0.09 4.35
N ARG A 170 20.13 0.98 4.13
CA ARG A 170 21.31 0.70 3.32
C ARG A 170 22.15 -0.50 3.80
N PRO A 171 22.35 -0.76 5.11
CA PRO A 171 23.15 -1.90 5.58
C PRO A 171 22.44 -3.25 5.44
N TYR A 172 21.12 -3.22 5.28
CA TYR A 172 20.26 -4.40 5.30
C TYR A 172 19.78 -4.79 3.90
N TYR A 173 19.49 -3.80 3.04
CA TYR A 173 19.05 -4.03 1.67
C TYR A 173 20.22 -4.44 0.74
N PRO A 174 20.08 -5.47 -0.14
CA PRO A 174 18.87 -6.24 -0.41
C PRO A 174 18.74 -7.55 0.39
N SER A 175 19.70 -7.87 1.28
CA SER A 175 19.68 -9.14 2.02
C SER A 175 18.43 -9.29 2.89
N THR A 176 18.02 -8.21 3.55
CA THR A 176 16.68 -8.07 4.13
C THR A 176 15.80 -7.40 3.08
N ARG A 177 14.67 -8.04 2.72
CA ARG A 177 13.75 -7.52 1.70
C ARG A 177 12.86 -6.43 2.29
N ILE A 178 13.48 -5.27 2.56
CA ILE A 178 12.75 -4.05 2.91
C ILE A 178 11.99 -3.61 1.66
N VAL A 179 10.66 -3.60 1.73
CA VAL A 179 9.76 -3.31 0.60
C VAL A 179 8.95 -2.03 0.78
N ALA A 180 8.82 -1.55 2.01
CA ALA A 180 8.14 -0.31 2.32
C ALA A 180 8.74 0.36 3.55
N ILE A 181 8.69 1.69 3.57
CA ILE A 181 8.93 2.53 4.74
C ILE A 181 7.63 3.26 5.07
N ILE A 182 7.20 3.07 6.31
CA ILE A 182 5.96 3.60 6.86
C ILE A 182 6.32 4.83 7.70
N VAL A 183 5.83 6.01 7.30
CA VAL A 183 6.14 7.27 7.98
C VAL A 183 5.04 7.58 8.98
N GLY A 184 5.27 7.24 10.25
CA GLY A 184 4.28 7.36 11.30
C GLY A 184 3.12 6.37 11.19
N ASN A 185 2.20 6.44 12.16
CA ASN A 185 0.99 5.63 12.25
C ASN A 185 -0.16 6.48 12.80
N GLU A 186 -1.27 6.53 12.05
CA GLU A 186 -2.53 7.19 12.46
C GLU A 186 -2.42 8.67 12.85
N ILE A 187 -1.38 9.37 12.40
CA ILE A 187 -1.09 10.76 12.81
C ILE A 187 -2.27 11.71 12.62
N LEU A 188 -2.97 11.61 11.47
CA LEU A 188 -4.10 12.49 11.16
C LEU A 188 -5.40 12.12 11.89
N GLY A 189 -5.45 10.97 12.56
CA GLY A 189 -6.51 10.63 13.50
C GLY A 189 -6.22 11.04 14.94
N GLY A 190 -4.99 11.49 15.23
CA GLY A 190 -4.55 11.93 16.54
C GLY A 190 -4.86 13.40 16.84
N GLN A 191 -4.39 13.87 18.00
CA GLN A 191 -4.63 15.23 18.50
C GLN A 191 -3.42 16.18 18.36
N ASP A 192 -2.26 15.68 17.90
CA ASP A 192 -1.04 16.49 17.75
C ASP A 192 -1.00 17.15 16.36
N THR A 193 -1.48 18.39 16.28
CA THR A 193 -1.45 19.20 15.05
C THR A 193 -0.04 19.35 14.48
N GLY A 194 0.98 19.45 15.34
CA GLY A 194 2.36 19.56 14.87
C GLY A 194 2.85 18.29 14.17
N LEU A 195 2.35 17.10 14.54
CA LEU A 195 2.61 15.88 13.79
C LEU A 195 1.87 15.87 12.46
N ALA A 196 0.63 16.36 12.43
CA ALA A 196 -0.15 16.48 11.20
C ALA A 196 0.52 17.41 10.18
N GLU A 197 1.01 18.57 10.63
CA GLU A 197 1.78 19.53 9.83
C GLU A 197 3.10 18.93 9.31
N ALA A 198 3.81 18.18 10.15
CA ALA A 198 5.10 17.62 9.80
C ALA A 198 5.02 16.42 8.85
N LEU A 199 3.91 15.68 8.83
CA LEU A 199 3.81 14.38 8.15
C LEU A 199 4.20 14.42 6.67
N PHE A 200 3.68 15.40 5.92
CA PHE A 200 3.98 15.51 4.48
C PHE A 200 5.47 15.71 4.22
N GLY A 201 6.11 16.63 4.95
CA GLY A 201 7.55 16.88 4.80
C GLY A 201 8.39 15.65 5.11
N ALA A 202 8.02 14.87 6.13
CA ALA A 202 8.74 13.63 6.47
C ALA A 202 8.61 12.57 5.36
N VAL A 203 7.41 12.39 4.81
CA VAL A 203 7.16 11.47 3.69
C VAL A 203 8.01 11.84 2.48
N VAL A 204 8.03 13.13 2.12
CA VAL A 204 8.82 13.62 0.98
C VAL A 204 10.32 13.43 1.21
N ASN A 205 10.83 13.81 2.39
CA ASN A 205 12.26 13.72 2.69
C ASN A 205 12.76 12.26 2.66
N ILE A 206 11.97 11.31 3.17
CA ILE A 206 12.31 9.88 3.11
C ILE A 206 12.30 9.35 1.67
N HIS A 207 11.28 9.70 0.89
CA HIS A 207 11.24 9.32 -0.51
C HIS A 207 12.42 9.91 -1.30
N ASP A 208 12.81 11.16 -1.04
CA ASP A 208 13.96 11.80 -1.68
C ASP A 208 15.31 11.19 -1.26
N ALA A 209 15.45 10.77 0.00
CA ALA A 209 16.59 10.00 0.44
C ALA A 209 16.69 8.67 -0.33
N LEU A 210 15.58 7.93 -0.46
CA LEU A 210 15.53 6.70 -1.26
C LEU A 210 15.83 6.97 -2.74
N ARG A 211 15.31 8.08 -3.31
CA ARG A 211 15.55 8.47 -4.70
C ARG A 211 17.03 8.72 -4.95
N THR A 212 17.72 9.39 -4.03
CA THR A 212 19.16 9.64 -4.09
C THR A 212 19.95 8.33 -4.12
N LEU A 213 19.49 7.31 -3.38
CA LEU A 213 20.07 5.96 -3.38
C LEU A 213 19.55 5.06 -4.52
N ARG A 214 18.71 5.58 -5.42
CA ARG A 214 18.04 4.84 -6.50
C ARG A 214 17.18 3.66 -6.01
N LEU A 215 16.62 3.78 -4.80
CA LEU A 215 15.75 2.79 -4.16
C LEU A 215 14.26 3.17 -4.22
N SER A 216 13.90 4.40 -4.61
CA SER A 216 12.50 4.86 -4.63
C SER A 216 11.59 4.09 -5.60
N GLY A 217 12.14 3.40 -6.61
CA GLY A 217 11.38 2.49 -7.48
C GLY A 217 11.26 1.05 -6.94
N ARG A 218 11.80 0.78 -5.75
CA ARG A 218 11.88 -0.57 -5.14
C ARG A 218 11.30 -0.62 -3.73
N ILE A 219 11.40 0.47 -3.00
CA ILE A 219 10.90 0.62 -1.63
C ILE A 219 9.80 1.68 -1.66
N GLU A 220 8.58 1.24 -1.35
CA GLU A 220 7.41 2.10 -1.26
C GLU A 220 7.50 3.01 -0.03
N VAL A 221 7.00 4.25 -0.10
CA VAL A 221 6.85 5.13 1.06
C VAL A 221 5.37 5.43 1.24
N ASN A 222 4.82 5.19 2.42
CA ASN A 222 3.40 5.42 2.73
C ASN A 222 3.19 5.86 4.19
N THR A 223 1.95 6.23 4.53
CA THR A 223 1.51 6.49 5.91
C THR A 223 0.11 5.89 6.11
N PRO A 224 -0.07 4.98 7.08
CA PRO A 224 -1.36 4.45 7.50
C PRO A 224 -2.24 5.48 8.21
N HIS A 225 -3.55 5.39 7.97
CA HIS A 225 -4.58 6.22 8.57
C HIS A 225 -5.60 5.38 9.33
N SER A 226 -6.04 5.82 10.51
CA SER A 226 -7.24 5.26 11.15
C SER A 226 -8.49 5.75 10.44
N GLU A 227 -9.64 5.13 10.73
CA GLU A 227 -10.93 5.58 10.20
C GLU A 227 -11.36 6.98 10.70
N ALA A 228 -10.66 7.53 11.71
CA ALA A 228 -10.90 8.89 12.22
C ALA A 228 -10.63 10.00 11.18
N VAL A 229 -10.02 9.66 10.04
CA VAL A 229 -9.85 10.59 8.92
C VAL A 229 -11.14 10.81 8.11
N PHE A 230 -12.15 9.96 8.27
CA PHE A 230 -13.42 10.07 7.55
C PHE A 230 -14.42 10.96 8.29
N GLY A 231 -15.14 11.80 7.53
CA GLY A 231 -16.28 12.56 8.04
C GLY A 231 -17.57 11.76 7.94
N THR A 232 -17.77 11.08 6.81
CA THR A 232 -18.87 10.15 6.56
C THR A 232 -18.28 8.85 6.02
N SER A 233 -18.77 7.70 6.50
CA SER A 233 -18.39 6.36 6.00
C SER A 233 -19.59 5.43 5.79
N TYR A 234 -20.80 5.87 6.16
CA TYR A 234 -22.04 5.12 5.97
C TYR A 234 -23.14 5.97 5.30
N PRO A 235 -23.84 5.44 4.27
CA PRO A 235 -23.52 4.20 3.56
C PRO A 235 -22.17 4.32 2.80
N PRO A 236 -21.53 3.22 2.38
CA PRO A 236 -20.18 3.27 1.80
C PRO A 236 -20.01 4.29 0.66
N SER A 237 -20.98 4.43 -0.24
CA SER A 237 -20.95 5.38 -1.36
C SER A 237 -21.03 6.86 -0.97
N ALA A 238 -21.26 7.16 0.30
CA ALA A 238 -21.22 8.50 0.91
C ALA A 238 -19.88 8.81 1.58
N GLY A 239 -18.89 7.90 1.48
CA GLY A 239 -17.55 8.06 2.02
C GLY A 239 -16.95 9.43 1.69
N THR A 240 -16.52 10.18 2.70
CA THR A 240 -15.79 11.45 2.56
C THR A 240 -14.75 11.60 3.65
N PHE A 241 -13.64 12.28 3.34
CA PHE A 241 -12.68 12.70 4.35
C PHE A 241 -13.22 13.89 5.15
N ARG A 242 -12.78 14.01 6.40
CA ARG A 242 -13.04 15.17 7.24
C ARG A 242 -12.51 16.46 6.58
N PRO A 243 -13.35 17.50 6.41
CA PRO A 243 -12.91 18.75 5.78
C PRO A 243 -11.74 19.43 6.49
N ASP A 244 -11.67 19.35 7.82
CA ASP A 244 -10.60 19.95 8.63
C ASP A 244 -9.24 19.23 8.48
N LEU A 245 -9.23 17.98 8.01
CA LEU A 245 -8.01 17.23 7.75
C LEU A 245 -7.52 17.36 6.30
N MET A 246 -8.36 17.85 5.38
CA MET A 246 -8.01 17.98 3.97
C MET A 246 -6.76 18.83 3.68
N PRO A 247 -6.45 19.91 4.42
CA PRO A 247 -5.19 20.63 4.26
C PRO A 247 -3.94 19.75 4.45
N TYR A 248 -4.03 18.72 5.29
CA TYR A 248 -2.93 17.77 5.55
C TYR A 248 -2.99 16.55 4.63
N LEU A 249 -4.19 16.01 4.38
CA LEU A 249 -4.39 14.84 3.52
C LEU A 249 -4.11 15.13 2.05
N LYS A 250 -4.57 16.26 1.52
CA LYS A 250 -4.48 16.52 0.08
C LYS A 250 -3.04 16.48 -0.45
N PRO A 251 -2.04 17.13 0.19
CA PRO A 251 -0.65 17.02 -0.22
C PRO A 251 -0.11 15.56 -0.24
N LEU A 252 -0.49 14.75 0.76
CA LEU A 252 -0.13 13.32 0.81
C LEU A 252 -0.77 12.55 -0.35
N LEU A 253 -2.06 12.75 -0.62
CA LEU A 253 -2.77 12.10 -1.72
C LEU A 253 -2.20 12.49 -3.09
N ASP A 254 -1.91 13.77 -3.30
CA ASP A 254 -1.24 14.26 -4.52
C ASP A 254 0.12 13.58 -4.72
N PHE A 255 0.88 13.40 -3.65
CA PHE A 255 2.18 12.74 -3.67
C PHE A 255 2.10 11.23 -3.91
N PHE A 256 1.20 10.54 -3.22
CA PHE A 256 0.97 9.10 -3.40
C PHE A 256 0.43 8.77 -4.79
N SER A 257 -0.43 9.61 -5.34
CA SER A 257 -0.88 9.51 -6.73
C SER A 257 0.29 9.59 -7.72
N LYS A 258 1.20 10.57 -7.53
CA LYS A 258 2.40 10.74 -8.38
C LYS A 258 3.41 9.62 -8.25
N THR A 259 3.59 9.06 -7.05
CA THR A 259 4.55 8.00 -6.77
C THR A 259 3.98 6.60 -7.00
N GLY A 260 2.66 6.47 -7.16
CA GLY A 260 1.99 5.18 -7.28
C GLY A 260 1.83 4.43 -5.95
N ALA A 261 1.97 5.13 -4.82
CA ALA A 261 1.76 4.55 -3.50
C ALA A 261 0.24 4.38 -3.22
N PRO A 262 -0.18 3.26 -2.61
CA PRO A 262 -1.56 3.07 -2.15
C PRO A 262 -1.91 3.98 -0.97
N PHE A 263 -3.21 4.21 -0.79
CA PHE A 263 -3.77 4.70 0.47
C PHE A 263 -3.86 3.53 1.47
N TYR A 264 -3.26 3.69 2.64
CA TYR A 264 -3.30 2.69 3.71
C TYR A 264 -4.30 3.09 4.79
N VAL A 265 -5.25 2.21 5.08
CA VAL A 265 -6.27 2.39 6.12
C VAL A 265 -6.20 1.26 7.15
N ASN A 266 -6.31 1.60 8.42
CA ASN A 266 -6.52 0.67 9.52
C ASN A 266 -8.03 0.45 9.65
N ALA A 267 -8.51 -0.71 9.18
CA ALA A 267 -9.94 -1.01 9.06
C ALA A 267 -10.36 -2.03 10.11
N TYR A 268 -11.11 -1.61 11.12
CA TYR A 268 -11.46 -2.44 12.27
C TYR A 268 -12.98 -2.57 12.47
N PRO A 269 -13.63 -3.57 11.86
CA PRO A 269 -15.02 -3.92 12.18
C PRO A 269 -15.26 -4.16 13.67
N PHE A 270 -14.25 -4.68 14.38
CA PHE A 270 -14.28 -4.85 15.83
C PHE A 270 -14.55 -3.53 16.56
N LEU A 271 -13.79 -2.47 16.25
CA LEU A 271 -13.93 -1.18 16.92
C LEU A 271 -15.26 -0.50 16.58
N ALA A 272 -15.71 -0.61 15.33
CA ALA A 272 -17.03 -0.13 14.93
C ALA A 272 -18.15 -0.84 15.72
N TYR A 273 -18.15 -2.18 15.75
CA TYR A 273 -19.11 -2.95 16.54
C TYR A 273 -19.04 -2.61 18.03
N MET A 274 -17.85 -2.51 18.60
CA MET A 274 -17.65 -2.17 20.01
C MET A 274 -18.24 -0.80 20.36
N SER A 275 -18.18 0.16 19.43
CA SER A 275 -18.71 1.52 19.63
C SER A 275 -20.24 1.62 19.54
N ASP A 276 -20.89 0.71 18.80
CA ASP A 276 -22.34 0.71 18.61
C ASP A 276 -22.90 -0.73 18.47
N PRO A 277 -22.82 -1.54 19.54
CA PRO A 277 -23.20 -2.95 19.50
C PRO A 277 -24.71 -3.16 19.43
N GLU A 278 -25.51 -2.12 19.71
CA GLU A 278 -26.97 -2.16 19.68
C GLU A 278 -27.51 -2.09 18.24
N HIS A 279 -26.83 -1.35 17.35
CA HIS A 279 -27.28 -1.16 15.97
C HIS A 279 -26.45 -1.93 14.93
N ILE A 280 -25.21 -2.30 15.25
CA ILE A 280 -24.35 -3.08 14.35
C ILE A 280 -24.55 -4.57 14.62
N ASP A 281 -25.08 -5.30 13.64
CA ASP A 281 -25.14 -6.77 13.69
C ASP A 281 -23.71 -7.34 13.77
N VAL A 282 -23.42 -8.04 14.87
CA VAL A 282 -22.12 -8.70 15.08
C VAL A 282 -21.79 -9.67 13.94
N ASN A 283 -22.79 -10.33 13.32
CA ASN A 283 -22.55 -11.23 12.20
C ASN A 283 -22.06 -10.49 10.95
N TYR A 284 -22.54 -9.26 10.72
CA TYR A 284 -22.05 -8.38 9.66
C TYR A 284 -20.60 -7.95 9.89
N ALA A 285 -20.23 -7.64 11.14
CA ALA A 285 -18.85 -7.34 11.52
C ALA A 285 -17.92 -8.57 11.44
N LEU A 286 -18.44 -9.76 11.75
CA LEU A 286 -17.70 -11.04 11.75
C LEU A 286 -17.64 -11.75 10.38
N MET A 287 -18.22 -11.18 9.33
CA MET A 287 -18.35 -11.82 8.00
C MET A 287 -19.07 -13.18 8.04
N LYS A 288 -20.06 -13.31 8.93
CA LYS A 288 -20.98 -14.47 9.01
C LYS A 288 -22.22 -14.19 8.16
N PRO A 289 -23.03 -15.22 7.81
CA PRO A 289 -24.32 -14.99 7.17
C PRO A 289 -25.19 -14.01 7.96
N ASN A 290 -25.67 -12.96 7.30
CA ASN A 290 -26.50 -11.88 7.85
C ASN A 290 -27.31 -11.24 6.72
N ALA A 291 -28.12 -10.22 7.01
CA ALA A 291 -28.93 -9.52 6.00
C ALA A 291 -28.12 -8.59 5.08
N GLY A 292 -26.91 -8.24 5.47
CA GLY A 292 -26.05 -7.25 4.85
C GLY A 292 -26.63 -5.84 4.91
N ILE A 293 -25.98 -4.92 4.20
CA ILE A 293 -26.50 -3.57 3.97
C ILE A 293 -26.65 -3.32 2.46
N LEU A 294 -27.75 -2.69 2.07
CA LEU A 294 -27.96 -2.21 0.70
C LEU A 294 -27.57 -0.73 0.63
N ASP A 295 -26.54 -0.42 -0.15
CA ASP A 295 -26.20 0.96 -0.49
C ASP A 295 -27.17 1.46 -1.57
N GLN A 296 -28.10 2.32 -1.19
CA GLN A 296 -29.18 2.78 -2.09
C GLN A 296 -28.69 3.58 -3.30
N LYS A 297 -27.55 4.28 -3.18
CA LYS A 297 -27.02 5.12 -4.26
C LYS A 297 -26.35 4.28 -5.35
N THR A 298 -25.64 3.23 -4.96
CA THR A 298 -24.92 2.36 -5.90
C THR A 298 -25.66 1.07 -6.23
N ASN A 299 -26.73 0.75 -5.49
CA ASN A 299 -27.44 -0.52 -5.51
C ASN A 299 -26.51 -1.73 -5.25
N LEU A 300 -25.41 -1.50 -4.53
CA LEU A 300 -24.49 -2.55 -4.11
C LEU A 300 -24.91 -3.09 -2.75
N HIS A 301 -24.87 -4.41 -2.63
CA HIS A 301 -25.11 -5.10 -1.37
C HIS A 301 -23.77 -5.51 -0.76
N TYR A 302 -23.62 -5.22 0.54
CA TYR A 302 -22.44 -5.55 1.32
C TYR A 302 -22.82 -6.59 2.36
N ASP A 303 -22.29 -7.80 2.21
CA ASP A 303 -22.49 -8.89 3.17
C ASP A 303 -21.64 -8.76 4.43
N ASN A 304 -20.64 -7.86 4.44
CA ASN A 304 -19.75 -7.67 5.58
C ASN A 304 -19.18 -6.26 5.69
N MET A 305 -18.90 -5.86 6.92
CA MET A 305 -18.39 -4.52 7.27
C MET A 305 -16.99 -4.24 6.72
N PHE A 306 -16.12 -5.25 6.67
CA PHE A 306 -14.74 -5.09 6.23
C PHE A 306 -14.66 -4.58 4.78
N GLU A 307 -15.45 -5.15 3.88
CA GLU A 307 -15.52 -4.64 2.49
C GLU A 307 -16.20 -3.28 2.41
N ALA A 308 -17.21 -3.02 3.24
CA ALA A 308 -17.88 -1.74 3.31
C ALA A 308 -16.94 -0.61 3.78
N GLN A 309 -16.08 -0.84 4.76
CA GLN A 309 -15.05 0.12 5.21
C GLN A 309 -14.02 0.41 4.11
N ILE A 310 -13.60 -0.61 3.35
CA ILE A 310 -12.71 -0.44 2.19
C ILE A 310 -13.40 0.39 1.10
N ASP A 311 -14.66 0.11 0.79
CA ASP A 311 -15.38 0.84 -0.25
C ASP A 311 -15.80 2.25 0.15
N ALA A 312 -16.04 2.50 1.45
CA ALA A 312 -16.15 3.85 2.00
C ALA A 312 -14.85 4.64 1.80
N THR A 313 -13.70 3.98 1.96
CA THR A 313 -12.39 4.59 1.69
C THR A 313 -12.23 4.91 0.19
N TYR A 314 -12.64 4.01 -0.71
CA TYR A 314 -12.63 4.28 -2.15
C TYR A 314 -13.56 5.46 -2.52
N ALA A 315 -14.75 5.53 -1.94
CA ALA A 315 -15.67 6.64 -2.14
C ALA A 315 -15.09 7.98 -1.65
N ALA A 316 -14.43 7.99 -0.48
CA ALA A 316 -13.76 9.18 0.04
C ALA A 316 -12.61 9.66 -0.87
N LEU A 317 -11.81 8.72 -1.40
CA LEU A 317 -10.76 9.02 -2.37
C LEU A 317 -11.34 9.57 -3.68
N GLU A 318 -12.42 9.00 -4.20
CA GLU A 318 -13.12 9.51 -5.38
C GLU A 318 -13.67 10.92 -5.16
N ALA A 319 -14.32 11.17 -4.02
CA ALA A 319 -14.84 12.49 -3.66
C ALA A 319 -13.71 13.54 -3.56
N ALA A 320 -12.50 13.12 -3.18
CA ALA A 320 -11.31 13.95 -3.15
C ALA A 320 -10.54 14.03 -4.49
N GLY A 321 -10.99 13.33 -5.54
CA GLY A 321 -10.40 13.38 -6.89
C GLY A 321 -9.33 12.31 -7.20
N TYR A 322 -9.24 11.23 -6.40
CA TYR A 322 -8.22 10.18 -6.51
C TYR A 322 -8.82 8.79 -6.80
N SER A 323 -9.72 8.70 -7.79
CA SER A 323 -10.48 7.49 -8.14
C SER A 323 -9.63 6.24 -8.42
N ASP A 324 -8.42 6.43 -8.94
CA ASP A 324 -7.51 5.36 -9.34
C ASP A 324 -6.57 4.87 -8.22
N MET A 325 -6.51 5.55 -7.07
CA MET A 325 -5.62 5.19 -5.97
C MET A 325 -6.02 3.83 -5.38
N GLU A 326 -5.05 2.92 -5.22
CA GLU A 326 -5.28 1.62 -4.56
C GLU A 326 -5.51 1.84 -3.06
N VAL A 327 -6.49 1.14 -2.48
CA VAL A 327 -6.65 1.04 -1.02
C VAL A 327 -6.04 -0.27 -0.55
N ARG A 328 -5.20 -0.21 0.49
CA ARG A 328 -4.69 -1.38 1.21
C ARG A 328 -4.99 -1.24 2.69
N VAL A 329 -5.24 -2.38 3.34
CA VAL A 329 -5.49 -2.40 4.77
C VAL A 329 -4.18 -2.62 5.51
N SER A 330 -3.73 -1.62 6.26
CA SER A 330 -2.50 -1.66 7.06
C SER A 330 -2.68 -2.41 8.37
N GLU A 331 -3.90 -2.44 8.89
CA GLU A 331 -4.26 -3.16 10.11
C GLU A 331 -5.74 -3.54 10.10
N THR A 332 -6.02 -4.75 10.56
CA THR A 332 -7.36 -5.22 10.86
C THR A 332 -7.27 -6.45 11.75
N GLY A 333 -8.17 -6.60 12.71
CA GLY A 333 -8.11 -7.67 13.68
C GLY A 333 -9.31 -7.64 14.61
N TRP A 334 -9.33 -8.58 15.55
CA TRP A 334 -10.39 -8.70 16.54
C TRP A 334 -9.82 -9.28 17.83
N ALA A 335 -10.05 -8.60 18.96
CA ALA A 335 -9.47 -8.99 20.23
C ALA A 335 -10.16 -10.22 20.85
N SER A 336 -9.35 -11.12 21.39
CA SER A 336 -9.79 -12.41 21.97
C SER A 336 -10.27 -12.31 23.43
N ALA A 337 -10.02 -11.18 24.07
CA ALA A 337 -10.47 -10.82 25.41
C ALA A 337 -10.41 -9.29 25.54
N GLY A 338 -11.09 -8.72 26.52
CA GLY A 338 -11.11 -7.28 26.79
C GLY A 338 -11.72 -6.98 28.17
N ASP A 339 -11.85 -5.70 28.47
CA ASP A 339 -12.51 -5.21 29.68
C ASP A 339 -14.02 -5.50 29.60
N ALA A 340 -14.72 -5.44 30.73
CA ALA A 340 -16.16 -5.66 30.79
C ALA A 340 -16.97 -4.70 29.91
N THR A 341 -16.39 -3.55 29.54
CA THR A 341 -16.97 -2.51 28.69
C THR A 341 -16.67 -2.69 27.20
N GLU A 342 -16.02 -3.79 26.79
CA GLU A 342 -15.60 -4.03 25.41
C GLU A 342 -16.43 -5.17 24.79
N PRO A 343 -17.70 -4.91 24.40
CA PRO A 343 -18.57 -5.93 23.84
C PRO A 343 -17.96 -6.53 22.58
N GLY A 344 -18.11 -7.85 22.46
CA GLY A 344 -17.59 -8.62 21.34
C GLY A 344 -16.14 -9.05 21.46
N ALA A 345 -15.36 -8.56 22.44
CA ALA A 345 -13.98 -9.00 22.70
C ALA A 345 -13.95 -10.41 23.32
N THR A 346 -14.18 -11.44 22.50
CA THR A 346 -14.24 -12.84 22.92
C THR A 346 -13.38 -13.72 22.02
N MET A 347 -12.89 -14.83 22.58
CA MET A 347 -12.11 -15.82 21.85
C MET A 347 -12.85 -16.37 20.62
N GLU A 348 -14.16 -16.60 20.75
CA GLU A 348 -15.00 -17.09 19.65
C GLU A 348 -15.08 -16.08 18.50
N ASN A 349 -15.32 -14.80 18.82
CA ASN A 349 -15.41 -13.74 17.83
C ASN A 349 -14.06 -13.48 17.16
N ALA A 350 -12.98 -13.42 17.94
CA ALA A 350 -11.63 -13.26 17.43
C ALA A 350 -11.23 -14.38 16.46
N ARG A 351 -11.53 -15.64 16.82
CA ARG A 351 -11.30 -16.78 15.94
C ARG A 351 -12.12 -16.68 14.67
N THR A 352 -13.40 -16.36 14.79
CA THR A 352 -14.33 -16.23 13.67
C THR A 352 -13.88 -15.15 12.68
N TYR A 353 -13.61 -13.94 13.18
CA TYR A 353 -13.20 -12.81 12.37
C TYR A 353 -11.92 -13.12 11.60
N ASN A 354 -10.86 -13.54 12.29
CA ASN A 354 -9.57 -13.79 11.65
C ASN A 354 -9.61 -15.00 10.69
N PHE A 355 -10.44 -16.01 10.97
CA PHE A 355 -10.66 -17.12 10.04
C PHE A 355 -11.36 -16.65 8.76
N ASN A 356 -12.46 -15.91 8.90
CA ASN A 356 -13.23 -15.41 7.77
C ASN A 356 -12.44 -14.39 6.94
N LEU A 357 -11.70 -13.50 7.59
CA LEU A 357 -10.77 -12.57 6.93
C LEU A 357 -9.73 -13.33 6.12
N ARG A 358 -9.06 -14.34 6.71
CA ARG A 358 -8.07 -15.15 5.99
C ARG A 358 -8.69 -15.85 4.78
N LYS A 359 -9.88 -16.44 4.94
CA LYS A 359 -10.65 -17.05 3.83
C LYS A 359 -10.95 -16.02 2.75
N ARG A 360 -11.43 -14.83 3.14
CA ARG A 360 -11.78 -13.74 2.23
C ARG A 360 -10.57 -13.25 1.42
N LEU A 361 -9.42 -13.07 2.06
CA LEU A 361 -8.17 -12.69 1.39
C LEU A 361 -7.66 -13.81 0.47
N PHE A 362 -7.86 -15.08 0.83
CA PHE A 362 -7.46 -16.22 0.00
C PHE A 362 -8.22 -16.31 -1.32
N LEU A 363 -9.46 -15.80 -1.39
CA LEU A 363 -10.25 -15.74 -2.63
C LEU A 363 -9.62 -14.84 -3.71
N ARG A 364 -8.71 -13.93 -3.34
CA ARG A 364 -8.08 -12.97 -4.26
C ARG A 364 -9.09 -12.17 -5.10
N LYS A 365 -10.23 -11.82 -4.50
CA LYS A 365 -11.27 -10.97 -5.10
C LYS A 365 -11.22 -9.56 -4.53
N GLY A 366 -11.66 -8.58 -5.32
CA GLY A 366 -11.95 -7.24 -4.83
C GLY A 366 -13.30 -7.13 -4.11
N THR A 367 -13.62 -5.95 -3.64
CA THR A 367 -14.86 -5.59 -2.92
C THR A 367 -16.04 -5.40 -3.88
N PRO A 368 -17.29 -5.24 -3.39
CA PRO A 368 -18.45 -4.94 -4.25
C PRO A 368 -18.24 -3.74 -5.17
N TYR A 369 -17.67 -2.63 -4.67
CA TYR A 369 -17.43 -1.42 -5.47
C TYR A 369 -16.19 -1.53 -6.37
N ARG A 370 -15.19 -2.33 -5.96
CA ARG A 370 -13.93 -2.53 -6.71
C ARG A 370 -13.65 -4.02 -6.97
N PRO A 371 -14.50 -4.75 -7.70
CA PRO A 371 -14.42 -6.22 -7.81
C PRO A 371 -13.13 -6.73 -8.47
N LYS A 372 -12.51 -5.89 -9.31
CA LYS A 372 -11.26 -6.20 -10.03
C LYS A 372 -9.99 -5.82 -9.25
N ARG A 373 -10.10 -5.11 -8.12
CA ARG A 373 -8.94 -4.72 -7.29
C ARG A 373 -8.83 -5.66 -6.10
N VAL A 374 -7.90 -6.61 -6.18
CA VAL A 374 -7.71 -7.62 -5.14
C VAL A 374 -7.41 -6.96 -3.78
N VAL A 375 -8.19 -7.32 -2.76
CA VAL A 375 -7.99 -6.83 -1.40
C VAL A 375 -6.68 -7.39 -0.82
N LYS A 376 -5.91 -6.52 -0.17
CA LYS A 376 -4.68 -6.85 0.57
C LYS A 376 -4.78 -6.27 1.97
N ALA A 377 -4.42 -7.07 2.97
CA ALA A 377 -4.49 -6.65 4.36
C ALA A 377 -3.33 -7.23 5.19
N PHE A 378 -2.88 -6.45 6.18
CA PHE A 378 -2.10 -6.95 7.30
C PHE A 378 -3.02 -7.23 8.49
N ILE A 379 -2.97 -8.45 9.03
CA ILE A 379 -3.69 -8.80 10.25
C ILE A 379 -2.96 -8.19 11.45
N PHE A 380 -3.71 -7.54 12.33
CA PHE A 380 -3.27 -7.07 13.63
C PHE A 380 -3.74 -8.08 14.71
N ALA A 381 -2.84 -8.79 15.40
CA ALA A 381 -1.37 -8.79 15.26
C ALA A 381 -0.78 -10.20 15.39
N LEU A 382 0.54 -10.33 15.22
CA LEU A 382 1.22 -11.62 15.28
C LEU A 382 1.15 -12.22 16.70
N PHE A 383 1.37 -11.41 17.73
CA PHE A 383 1.37 -11.85 19.13
C PHE A 383 0.40 -11.02 19.97
N ASN A 384 0.00 -11.59 21.11
CA ASN A 384 -0.52 -10.78 22.21
C ASN A 384 0.64 -9.94 22.76
N GLU A 385 0.38 -8.67 23.02
CA GLU A 385 1.38 -7.69 23.43
C GLU A 385 1.02 -7.16 24.83
N ASP A 386 1.62 -7.74 25.87
CA ASP A 386 1.19 -7.57 27.27
C ASP A 386 1.51 -6.20 27.89
N LEU A 387 2.46 -5.46 27.31
CA LEU A 387 2.80 -4.11 27.75
C LEU A 387 2.00 -3.01 27.04
N LYS A 388 1.06 -3.36 26.14
CA LYS A 388 0.18 -2.35 25.52
C LYS A 388 -0.72 -1.70 26.58
N THR A 389 -0.67 -0.38 26.63
CA THR A 389 -1.52 0.45 27.50
C THR A 389 -2.90 0.66 26.87
N GLY A 390 -3.85 1.20 27.64
CA GLY A 390 -5.22 1.46 27.17
C GLY A 390 -6.19 0.28 27.42
N PRO A 391 -7.30 0.22 26.66
CA PRO A 391 -8.39 -0.75 26.87
C PRO A 391 -7.93 -2.20 26.92
N GLY A 392 -8.66 -3.03 27.68
CA GLY A 392 -8.52 -4.49 27.84
C GLY A 392 -7.99 -5.21 26.61
N SER A 393 -8.71 -4.96 25.51
CA SER A 393 -8.56 -5.60 24.21
C SER A 393 -7.18 -5.44 23.58
N GLU A 394 -6.47 -4.35 23.87
CA GLU A 394 -5.19 -4.01 23.26
C GLU A 394 -4.13 -5.11 23.46
N ARG A 395 -4.22 -5.89 24.54
CA ARG A 395 -3.28 -6.98 24.87
C ARG A 395 -3.65 -8.33 24.25
N HIS A 396 -4.74 -8.41 23.49
CA HIS A 396 -5.39 -9.68 23.14
C HIS A 396 -5.71 -9.88 21.65
N PHE A 397 -5.03 -9.15 20.75
CA PHE A 397 -5.19 -9.24 19.29
C PHE A 397 -4.34 -10.35 18.60
N GLY A 398 -3.49 -11.05 19.35
CA GLY A 398 -2.49 -11.96 18.81
C GLY A 398 -3.05 -13.21 18.14
N LEU A 399 -2.56 -13.51 16.93
CA LEU A 399 -2.73 -14.81 16.28
C LEU A 399 -2.02 -15.94 17.04
N PHE A 400 -0.90 -15.60 17.68
CA PHE A 400 -0.08 -16.48 18.51
C PHE A 400 0.03 -15.93 19.94
N LYS A 401 0.24 -16.83 20.89
CA LYS A 401 0.63 -16.47 22.25
C LYS A 401 2.11 -16.09 22.29
N PRO A 402 2.60 -15.42 23.35
CA PRO A 402 4.01 -15.05 23.48
C PRO A 402 5.00 -16.22 23.37
N ASP A 403 4.60 -17.43 23.77
CA ASP A 403 5.43 -18.64 23.62
C ASP A 403 5.47 -19.21 22.18
N GLY A 404 4.81 -18.56 21.23
CA GLY A 404 4.70 -19.00 19.84
C GLY A 404 3.69 -20.12 19.59
N SER A 405 2.95 -20.56 20.61
CA SER A 405 1.80 -21.45 20.43
C SER A 405 0.64 -20.70 19.76
N VAL A 406 -0.24 -21.44 19.09
CA VAL A 406 -1.39 -20.86 18.39
C VAL A 406 -2.39 -20.32 19.42
N SER A 407 -2.72 -19.02 19.33
CA SER A 407 -3.76 -18.38 20.14
C SER A 407 -5.13 -18.62 19.50
N LEU A 408 -5.21 -18.43 18.18
CA LEU A 408 -6.40 -18.65 17.38
C LEU A 408 -6.16 -19.81 16.42
N ASP A 409 -6.88 -20.94 16.60
CA ASP A 409 -6.77 -22.07 15.67
C ASP A 409 -7.43 -21.73 14.33
N LEU A 410 -6.61 -21.14 13.46
CA LEU A 410 -6.90 -20.75 12.09
C LEU A 410 -6.27 -21.72 11.08
N GLY A 411 -5.70 -22.85 11.53
CA GLY A 411 -4.90 -23.76 10.71
C GLY A 411 -3.45 -23.31 10.49
N PHE A 412 -2.89 -22.52 11.41
CA PHE A 412 -1.45 -22.22 11.47
C PHE A 412 -0.71 -23.29 12.28
N LYS A 413 0.59 -23.47 12.00
CA LYS A 413 1.50 -24.25 12.87
C LYS A 413 2.29 -23.28 13.74
N GLY A 414 2.18 -23.41 15.06
CA GLY A 414 2.96 -22.62 16.03
C GLY A 414 4.41 -23.11 16.17
N LEU A 415 5.21 -22.39 16.95
CA LEU A 415 6.57 -22.80 17.34
C LEU A 415 6.55 -24.01 18.28
N THR A 416 5.56 -24.05 19.16
CA THR A 416 5.29 -25.16 20.07
C THR A 416 4.03 -25.91 19.64
N SER A 417 4.00 -27.22 19.88
CA SER A 417 2.78 -28.01 19.70
C SER A 417 1.75 -27.54 20.73
N SER A 418 0.60 -27.02 20.28
CA SER A 418 -0.51 -26.70 21.17
C SER A 418 -0.99 -27.98 21.85
N SER A 419 -0.79 -28.11 23.15
CA SER A 419 -1.42 -29.15 23.96
C SER A 419 -2.88 -28.76 24.20
N SER A 420 -3.77 -29.11 23.28
CA SER A 420 -5.21 -29.10 23.53
C SER A 420 -5.89 -30.29 22.88
N SER A 421 -6.61 -31.02 23.73
CA SER A 421 -7.34 -32.24 23.45
C SER A 421 -8.27 -32.07 22.24
N ILE A 422 -8.05 -32.89 21.23
CA ILE A 422 -8.94 -33.05 20.08
C ILE A 422 -10.28 -33.58 20.61
N LYS A 423 -11.25 -32.70 20.87
CA LYS A 423 -12.67 -33.10 20.79
C LYS A 423 -13.04 -33.04 19.31
N GLY A 424 -13.04 -34.22 18.71
CA GLY A 424 -13.18 -34.44 17.28
C GLY A 424 -14.37 -33.71 16.68
N TRP A 425 -14.09 -32.88 15.69
CA TRP A 425 -15.06 -32.52 14.66
C TRP A 425 -14.74 -33.34 13.42
N ASN A 426 -15.74 -34.11 12.96
CA ASN A 426 -15.66 -34.97 11.79
C ASN A 426 -15.39 -34.13 10.53
N ILE A 427 -14.13 -34.08 10.12
CA ILE A 427 -13.76 -33.69 8.76
C ILE A 427 -14.01 -34.90 7.88
N LEU A 428 -15.14 -34.91 7.17
CA LEU A 428 -15.38 -35.86 6.09
C LEU A 428 -14.28 -35.67 5.03
N ARG A 429 -13.38 -36.64 4.95
CA ARG A 429 -12.35 -36.71 3.91
C ARG A 429 -13.01 -37.05 2.58
N TYR A 430 -13.20 -36.06 1.71
CA TYR A 430 -13.35 -36.31 0.27
C TYR A 430 -11.96 -36.54 -0.32
N SER A 431 -11.60 -37.81 -0.51
CA SER A 431 -10.37 -38.22 -1.19
C SER A 431 -10.54 -39.61 -1.80
N ALA A 432 -11.23 -39.73 -2.93
CA ALA A 432 -11.04 -40.83 -3.88
C ALA A 432 -11.94 -40.63 -5.11
N THR A 433 -11.37 -40.20 -6.23
CA THR A 433 -11.62 -40.71 -7.61
C THR A 433 -10.93 -39.79 -8.61
N LEU A 434 -9.67 -40.06 -8.91
CA LEU A 434 -8.98 -39.57 -10.10
C LEU A 434 -7.80 -40.52 -10.39
N PHE A 435 -8.12 -41.74 -10.80
CA PHE A 435 -7.16 -42.62 -11.48
C PHE A 435 -7.93 -43.60 -12.38
N SER A 436 -7.37 -43.79 -13.58
CA SER A 436 -7.72 -44.75 -14.63
C SER A 436 -8.87 -44.41 -15.57
N CYS A 437 -8.52 -43.73 -16.67
CA CYS A 437 -9.07 -44.03 -17.99
C CYS A 437 -8.02 -43.65 -19.06
N THR A 438 -7.09 -44.55 -19.32
CA THR A 438 -6.24 -44.56 -20.52
C THR A 438 -5.86 -46.01 -20.80
N PHE A 439 -6.06 -46.46 -22.04
CA PHE A 439 -5.97 -47.85 -22.54
C PHE A 439 -7.15 -48.73 -22.08
N ILE A 440 -8.09 -49.12 -22.93
CA ILE A 440 -7.92 -50.13 -23.98
C ILE A 440 -8.80 -49.77 -25.20
N PHE A 441 -8.14 -49.44 -26.31
CA PHE A 441 -8.69 -49.55 -27.67
C PHE A 441 -7.83 -50.63 -28.34
N LEU A 442 -8.30 -51.89 -28.34
CA LEU A 442 -7.93 -52.96 -29.28
C LEU A 442 -8.47 -54.28 -28.74
N ALA A 443 -9.51 -54.80 -29.39
CA ALA A 443 -9.85 -56.22 -29.58
C ALA A 443 -11.37 -56.36 -29.64
N LEU A 444 -11.91 -56.37 -30.85
CA LEU A 444 -12.98 -57.27 -31.30
C LEU A 444 -13.10 -57.08 -32.82
N SER A 445 -12.18 -57.74 -33.52
CA SER A 445 -12.44 -58.30 -34.84
C SER A 445 -12.90 -59.74 -34.60
N THR A 446 -14.21 -59.95 -34.63
CA THR A 446 -14.96 -61.11 -35.18
C THR A 446 -16.43 -60.82 -34.98
#